data_AF-A0A7X2SX87-F1
#
_entry.id   AF-A0A7X2SX87-F1
#
_cell.length_a   1.000
_cell.length_b   1.000
_cell.length_c   1.000
_cell.angle_alpha   90.00
_cell.angle_beta   90.00
_cell.angle_gamma   90.00
#
_symmetry.space_group_name_H-M   'P 1'
#
loop_
_entity.id
_entity.type
_entity.pdbx_description
1 polymer ?
#
loop_
_entity_poly.entity_id
_entity_poly.type
_entity_poly.pdbx_seq_one_letter_code
_entity_poly.pdbx_strand_id
1 'polypeptide(L)'
;MLDYMVSLYRTVPVSSERLSDWLASWLAQQQTRCHDHHFSSAFPWRETGLPQHAFLQRELTINGQRYLTGPRYLGGDPAQPFIEVVARDGIIDYRVASAIMQAWQPLKPLKLRILLPATYPDIGITDQLLFLSD
;
A
#
# COMPACT_ATOMS: atom_id res chain seq x y z
N MET A 1 -13.71 -0.37 -2.36
CA MET A 1 -12.49 0.49 -2.37
C MET A 1 -12.67 1.75 -3.17
N LEU A 2 -13.02 1.70 -4.46
CA LEU A 2 -13.11 2.90 -5.32
C LEU A 2 -13.89 4.08 -4.69
N ASP A 3 -15.14 3.87 -4.29
CA ASP A 3 -16.00 4.95 -3.74
C ASP A 3 -15.36 5.64 -2.54
N TYR A 4 -14.77 4.86 -1.63
CA TYR A 4 -14.10 5.39 -0.45
C TYR A 4 -12.86 6.19 -0.85
N MET A 5 -12.04 5.70 -1.79
CA MET A 5 -10.87 6.42 -2.29
C MET A 5 -11.25 7.72 -2.99
N VAL A 6 -12.30 7.73 -3.82
CA VAL A 6 -12.84 8.95 -4.43
C VAL A 6 -13.25 9.94 -3.35
N SER A 7 -13.93 9.47 -2.29
CA SER A 7 -14.33 10.33 -1.17
C SER A 7 -13.13 10.94 -0.43
N LEU A 8 -12.04 10.18 -0.26
CA LEU A 8 -10.82 10.63 0.41
C LEU A 8 -10.09 11.70 -0.41
N TYR A 9 -9.99 11.51 -1.72
CA TYR A 9 -9.17 12.36 -2.59
C TYR A 9 -9.97 13.43 -3.34
N ARG A 10 -11.26 13.62 -3.02
CA ARG A 10 -12.15 14.58 -3.71
C ARG A 10 -11.65 16.04 -3.78
N THR A 11 -10.63 16.40 -3.01
CA THR A 11 -10.04 17.75 -2.98
C THR A 11 -8.95 17.95 -4.03
N VAL A 12 -8.55 16.90 -4.78
CA VAL A 12 -7.61 17.07 -5.90
C VAL A 12 -8.25 17.94 -7.01
N PRO A 13 -7.47 18.77 -7.73
CA PRO A 13 -7.99 19.74 -8.69
C PRO A 13 -8.37 19.11 -10.05
N VAL A 14 -9.19 18.06 -10.04
CA VAL A 14 -9.75 17.40 -11.22
C VAL A 14 -11.23 17.10 -11.00
N SER A 15 -11.99 16.83 -12.08
CA SER A 15 -13.40 16.45 -11.94
C SER A 15 -13.55 15.11 -11.22
N SER A 16 -14.67 14.93 -10.51
CA SER A 16 -14.97 13.67 -9.79
C SER A 16 -15.01 12.46 -10.73
N GLU A 17 -15.54 12.63 -11.95
CA GLU A 17 -15.55 11.60 -12.99
C GLU A 17 -14.12 11.18 -13.36
N ARG A 18 -13.26 12.15 -13.67
CA ARG A 18 -11.86 11.90 -14.02
C ARG A 18 -11.08 11.26 -12.87
N LEU A 19 -11.32 11.72 -11.63
CA LEU A 19 -10.73 11.11 -10.44
C LEU A 19 -11.15 9.64 -10.29
N SER A 20 -12.44 9.35 -10.48
CA SER A 20 -12.98 8.00 -10.41
C SER A 20 -12.34 7.09 -11.46
N ASP A 21 -12.25 7.53 -12.72
CA ASP A 21 -11.66 6.73 -13.81
C ASP A 21 -10.17 6.44 -13.57
N TRP A 22 -9.42 7.43 -13.11
CA TRP A 22 -8.00 7.27 -12.76
C TRP A 22 -7.81 6.30 -11.59
N LEU A 23 -8.59 6.46 -10.52
CA LEU A 23 -8.52 5.57 -9.37
C LEU A 23 -8.98 4.15 -9.71
N ALA A 24 -10.00 3.98 -10.56
CA ALA A 24 -10.46 2.68 -11.01
C ALA A 24 -9.37 1.96 -11.82
N SER A 25 -8.77 2.65 -12.79
CA SER A 25 -7.67 2.12 -13.62
C SER A 25 -6.46 1.76 -12.77
N TRP A 26 -6.07 2.64 -11.86
CA TRP A 26 -4.96 2.42 -10.94
C TRP A 26 -5.24 1.25 -9.98
N LEU A 27 -6.41 1.19 -9.37
CA LEU A 27 -6.79 0.12 -8.44
C LEU A 27 -6.78 -1.24 -9.15
N ALA A 28 -7.32 -1.33 -10.37
CA ALA A 28 -7.28 -2.55 -11.17
C ALA A 28 -5.83 -3.00 -11.41
N GLN A 29 -4.94 -2.09 -11.76
CA GLN A 29 -3.50 -2.38 -11.91
C GLN A 29 -2.85 -2.84 -10.60
N GLN A 30 -3.22 -2.26 -9.45
CA GLN A 30 -2.68 -2.71 -8.17
C GLN A 30 -3.20 -4.09 -7.77
N GLN A 31 -4.45 -4.42 -8.10
CA GLN A 31 -5.03 -5.71 -7.77
C GLN A 31 -4.40 -6.86 -8.57
N THR A 32 -3.89 -6.64 -9.79
CA THR A 32 -3.17 -7.69 -10.52
C THR A 32 -1.90 -8.15 -9.78
N ARG A 33 -1.27 -7.26 -9.00
CA ARG A 33 -0.07 -7.56 -8.19
C ARG A 33 -0.31 -8.54 -7.05
N CYS A 34 -1.57 -8.88 -6.76
CA CYS A 34 -1.91 -9.96 -5.84
C CYS A 34 -1.57 -11.35 -6.41
N HIS A 35 -1.45 -11.47 -7.73
CA HIS A 35 -1.23 -12.74 -8.43
C HIS A 35 -0.09 -12.68 -9.46
N ASP A 36 0.60 -11.54 -9.56
CA ASP A 36 1.69 -11.35 -10.51
C ASP A 36 3.04 -11.85 -9.95
N HIS A 37 3.48 -13.00 -10.46
CA HIS A 37 4.78 -13.56 -10.10
C HIS A 37 5.95 -12.69 -10.56
N HIS A 38 5.84 -11.97 -11.68
CA HIS A 38 6.88 -11.05 -12.13
C HIS A 38 7.00 -9.84 -11.18
N PHE A 39 5.89 -9.37 -10.63
CA PHE A 39 5.93 -8.34 -9.58
C PHE A 39 6.67 -8.83 -8.33
N SER A 40 6.32 -10.01 -7.81
CA SER A 40 6.92 -10.53 -6.58
C SER A 40 8.38 -10.97 -6.74
N SER A 41 8.86 -11.27 -7.96
CA SER A 41 10.25 -11.64 -8.20
C SER A 41 11.23 -10.48 -8.05
N ALA A 42 10.75 -9.23 -8.08
CA ALA A 42 11.56 -8.02 -7.90
C ALA A 42 11.95 -7.76 -6.42
N PHE A 43 11.45 -8.57 -5.48
CA PHE A 43 11.73 -8.45 -4.05
C PHE A 43 12.90 -9.36 -3.61
N PRO A 44 13.57 -9.06 -2.48
CA PRO A 44 14.71 -9.83 -1.96
C PRO A 44 14.28 -11.14 -1.26
N TRP A 45 13.50 -11.96 -1.96
CA TRP A 45 12.90 -13.17 -1.38
C TRP A 45 13.95 -14.23 -1.01
N ARG A 46 15.07 -14.30 -1.75
CA ARG A 46 16.17 -15.23 -1.44
C ARG A 46 16.91 -14.82 -0.17
N GLU A 47 17.20 -13.54 -0.06
CA GLU A 47 17.95 -12.93 1.05
C GLU A 47 17.15 -12.98 2.36
N THR A 48 15.83 -12.88 2.28
CA THR A 48 14.94 -13.00 3.44
C THR A 48 14.65 -14.45 3.85
N GLY A 49 14.95 -15.43 2.99
CA GLY A 49 14.59 -16.84 3.20
C GLY A 49 13.08 -17.12 3.11
N LEU A 50 12.28 -16.16 2.63
CA LEU A 50 10.84 -16.30 2.48
C LEU A 50 10.49 -16.76 1.06
N PRO A 51 9.36 -17.47 0.87
CA PRO A 51 8.94 -17.83 -0.47
C PRO A 51 8.56 -16.57 -1.26
N GLN A 52 8.85 -16.54 -2.57
CA GLN A 52 8.57 -15.39 -3.45
C GLN A 52 7.13 -14.90 -3.36
N HIS A 53 6.15 -15.81 -3.26
CA HIS A 53 4.73 -15.42 -3.16
C HIS A 53 4.39 -14.65 -1.87
N ALA A 54 5.26 -14.68 -0.84
CA ALA A 54 5.08 -13.88 0.37
C ALA A 54 5.09 -12.37 0.08
N PHE A 55 5.64 -11.96 -1.08
CA PHE A 55 5.81 -10.58 -1.52
C PHE A 55 4.71 -10.06 -2.44
N LEU A 56 3.76 -10.90 -2.84
CA LEU A 56 2.57 -10.47 -3.58
C LEU A 56 1.74 -9.50 -2.74
N GLN A 57 1.05 -8.56 -3.40
CA GLN A 57 0.06 -7.73 -2.69
C GLN A 57 -1.07 -8.61 -2.13
N ARG A 58 -1.76 -8.11 -1.09
CA ARG A 58 -2.84 -8.83 -0.42
C ARG A 58 -4.02 -7.90 -0.21
N GLU A 59 -5.21 -8.34 -0.59
CA GLU A 59 -6.47 -7.74 -0.16
C GLU A 59 -6.87 -8.39 1.17
N LEU A 60 -6.73 -7.63 2.26
CA LEU A 60 -7.09 -8.06 3.61
C LEU A 60 -8.48 -7.57 3.97
N THR A 61 -9.32 -8.44 4.51
CA THR A 61 -10.63 -8.07 5.05
C THR A 61 -10.55 -7.98 6.57
N ILE A 62 -10.77 -6.79 7.12
CA ILE A 62 -10.69 -6.49 8.56
C ILE A 62 -11.95 -5.71 8.93
N ASN A 63 -12.74 -6.22 9.88
CA ASN A 63 -14.02 -5.62 10.32
C ASN A 63 -14.99 -5.33 9.16
N GLY A 64 -15.04 -6.19 8.14
CA GLY A 64 -15.89 -6.02 6.97
C GLY A 64 -15.40 -5.00 5.94
N GLN A 65 -14.27 -4.34 6.20
CA GLN A 65 -13.60 -3.42 5.28
C GLN A 65 -12.38 -4.11 4.65
N ARG A 66 -12.02 -3.69 3.45
CA ARG A 66 -10.96 -4.25 2.61
C ARG A 66 -9.81 -3.27 2.50
N TYR A 67 -8.61 -3.83 2.58
CA TYR A 67 -7.35 -3.11 2.54
C TYR A 67 -6.41 -3.81 1.57
N LEU A 68 -6.08 -3.16 0.46
CA LEU A 68 -5.04 -3.63 -0.45
C LEU A 68 -3.69 -3.20 0.13
N THR A 69 -2.86 -4.19 0.44
CA THR A 69 -1.59 -3.99 1.14
C THR A 69 -0.45 -4.67 0.40
N GLY A 70 0.77 -4.17 0.55
CA GLY A 70 1.94 -4.80 -0.04
C GLY A 70 3.23 -4.43 0.68
N PRO A 71 4.27 -5.25 0.61
CA PRO A 71 5.53 -4.96 1.26
C PRO A 71 6.35 -3.96 0.44
N ARG A 72 7.16 -3.19 1.15
CA ARG A 72 8.15 -2.27 0.61
C ARG A 72 9.36 -2.25 1.53
N TYR A 73 10.44 -1.63 1.06
CA TYR A 73 11.69 -1.49 1.79
C TYR A 73 12.14 -0.04 1.74
N LEU A 74 12.47 0.53 2.89
CA LEU A 74 12.90 1.93 2.97
C LEU A 74 14.23 2.08 2.22
N GLY A 75 14.27 2.90 1.18
CA GLY A 75 15.45 3.04 0.31
C GLY A 75 15.89 1.74 -0.37
N GLY A 76 15.01 0.73 -0.45
CA GLY A 76 15.35 -0.60 -0.97
C GLY A 76 16.13 -1.50 0.01
N ASP A 77 16.35 -1.06 1.26
CA ASP A 77 17.07 -1.83 2.28
C ASP A 77 16.23 -2.99 2.84
N PRO A 78 16.62 -4.27 2.62
CA PRO A 78 15.90 -5.43 3.12
C PRO A 78 15.78 -5.50 4.65
N ALA A 79 16.66 -4.82 5.39
CA ALA A 79 16.59 -4.74 6.85
C ALA A 79 15.53 -3.75 7.36
N GLN A 80 14.93 -2.95 6.47
CA GLN A 80 13.92 -1.94 6.80
C GLN A 80 12.59 -2.18 6.07
N PRO A 81 11.94 -3.34 6.29
CA PRO A 81 10.64 -3.64 5.71
C PRO A 81 9.55 -2.75 6.30
N PHE A 82 8.62 -2.31 5.45
CA PHE A 82 7.38 -1.68 5.86
C PHE A 82 6.23 -2.15 4.98
N ILE A 83 4.99 -2.00 5.46
CA ILE A 83 3.79 -2.32 4.70
C ILE A 83 3.18 -1.04 4.16
N GLU A 84 2.92 -1.00 2.86
CA GLU A 84 2.14 0.05 2.24
C GLU A 84 0.67 -0.37 2.19
N VAL A 85 -0.22 0.50 2.69
CA VAL A 85 -1.65 0.42 2.38
C VAL A 85 -1.89 1.16 1.08
N VAL A 86 -1.95 0.39 0.00
CA VAL A 86 -2.11 0.84 -1.36
C VAL A 86 -3.52 1.40 -1.56
N ALA A 87 -4.55 0.63 -1.20
CA ALA A 87 -5.94 1.05 -1.29
C ALA A 87 -6.72 0.59 -0.05
N ARG A 88 -7.82 1.28 0.24
CA ARG A 88 -8.68 0.97 1.38
C ARG A 88 -10.13 1.37 1.10
N ASP A 89 -11.07 0.68 1.73
CA ASP A 89 -12.47 1.13 1.83
C ASP A 89 -12.91 1.47 3.26
N GLY A 90 -11.94 1.67 4.16
CA GLY A 90 -12.16 1.97 5.56
C GLY A 90 -11.11 2.90 6.16
N ILE A 91 -11.42 3.40 7.36
CA ILE A 91 -10.47 4.16 8.17
C ILE A 91 -9.35 3.25 8.67
N ILE A 92 -8.16 3.81 8.89
CA ILE A 92 -7.07 3.07 9.53
C ILE A 92 -6.90 3.65 10.93
N ASP A 93 -7.49 2.95 11.91
CA ASP A 93 -7.22 3.16 13.33
C ASP A 93 -6.11 2.21 13.81
N TYR A 94 -5.78 2.30 15.10
CA TYR A 94 -4.76 1.44 15.70
C TYR A 94 -5.08 -0.06 15.57
N ARG A 95 -6.36 -0.46 15.65
CA ARG A 95 -6.76 -1.86 15.57
C ARG A 95 -6.57 -2.40 14.15
N VAL A 96 -6.98 -1.64 13.15
CA VAL A 96 -6.78 -1.96 11.73
C VAL A 96 -5.29 -2.01 11.42
N ALA A 97 -4.52 -1.01 11.86
CA ALA A 97 -3.07 -0.98 11.64
C ALA A 97 -2.38 -2.21 12.26
N SER A 98 -2.70 -2.55 13.51
CA SER A 98 -2.18 -3.74 14.19
C SER A 98 -2.54 -5.03 13.45
N ALA A 99 -3.78 -5.18 12.98
CA ALA A 99 -4.21 -6.34 12.21
C ALA A 99 -3.48 -6.48 10.87
N ILE A 100 -3.24 -5.36 10.16
CA ILE A 100 -2.42 -5.36 8.93
C ILE A 100 -1.00 -5.81 9.26
N MET A 101 -0.34 -5.19 10.25
CA MET A 101 1.03 -5.55 10.65
C MET A 101 1.10 -7.03 11.06
N GLN A 102 0.07 -7.55 11.73
CA GLN A 102 -0.03 -8.95 12.11
C GLN A 102 -0.12 -9.89 10.91
N ALA A 103 -0.90 -9.55 9.87
CA ALA A 103 -1.00 -10.34 8.65
C ALA A 103 0.33 -10.43 7.89
N TRP A 104 1.23 -9.48 8.13
CA TRP A 104 2.54 -9.37 7.49
C TRP A 104 3.73 -9.76 8.39
N GLN A 105 3.48 -10.35 9.58
CA GLN A 105 4.53 -10.73 10.55
C GLN A 105 5.71 -11.53 9.99
N PRO A 106 5.55 -12.45 9.00
CA PRO A 106 6.71 -13.14 8.42
C PRO A 106 7.78 -12.18 7.88
N LEU A 107 7.39 -11.00 7.39
CA LEU A 107 8.31 -9.95 6.92
C LEU A 107 8.84 -9.05 8.04
N LYS A 108 8.33 -9.18 9.27
CA LYS A 108 8.70 -8.35 10.43
C LYS A 108 8.67 -6.84 10.12
N PRO A 109 7.57 -6.30 9.56
CA PRO A 109 7.52 -4.91 9.15
C PRO A 109 7.70 -3.97 10.35
N LEU A 110 8.43 -2.87 10.12
CA LEU A 110 8.73 -1.87 11.14
C LEU A 110 7.71 -0.72 11.14
N LYS A 111 7.09 -0.46 9.99
CA LYS A 111 6.19 0.68 9.77
C LYS A 111 5.03 0.31 8.87
N LEU A 112 3.97 1.12 8.96
CA LEU A 112 2.84 1.13 8.03
C LEU A 112 2.85 2.48 7.31
N ARG A 113 2.84 2.46 5.97
CA ARG A 113 2.71 3.64 5.11
C ARG A 113 1.28 3.72 4.60
N ILE A 114 0.69 4.91 4.67
CA ILE A 114 -0.67 5.18 4.20
C ILE A 114 -0.61 6.45 3.37
N LEU A 115 -1.21 6.44 2.17
CA LEU A 115 -1.42 7.67 1.42
C LEU A 115 -2.57 8.46 2.07
N LEU A 116 -2.28 9.69 2.50
CA LEU A 116 -3.26 10.60 3.08
C LEU A 116 -3.54 11.76 2.11
N PRO A 117 -4.76 12.33 2.12
CA PRO A 117 -5.04 13.57 1.41
C PRO A 117 -4.15 14.71 1.90
N ALA A 118 -3.76 15.64 1.03
CA ALA A 118 -2.89 16.77 1.37
C ALA A 118 -3.45 17.69 2.47
N THR A 119 -4.75 17.60 2.76
CA THR A 119 -5.44 18.36 3.81
C THR A 119 -5.35 17.73 5.21
N TYR A 120 -4.70 16.57 5.36
CA TYR A 120 -4.55 15.92 6.67
C TYR A 120 -3.52 16.67 7.54
N PRO A 121 -3.84 17.02 8.79
CA PRO A 121 -2.99 17.87 9.64
C PRO A 121 -1.72 17.18 10.17
N ASP A 122 -1.72 15.84 10.22
CA ASP A 122 -0.57 15.05 10.66
C ASP A 122 0.28 14.65 9.46
N ILE A 123 1.34 15.42 9.21
CA ILE A 123 2.32 15.08 8.19
C ILE A 123 3.19 13.96 8.77
N GLY A 124 2.96 12.73 8.31
CA GLY A 124 3.90 11.62 8.54
C GLY A 124 5.30 11.94 8.02
N ILE A 125 6.26 11.05 8.22
CA ILE A 125 7.63 11.26 7.72
C ILE A 125 7.66 10.92 6.23
N THR A 126 8.14 11.84 5.39
CA THR A 126 8.39 11.57 3.96
C THR A 126 9.36 10.39 3.83
N ASP A 127 8.96 9.34 3.10
CA ASP A 127 9.63 8.05 3.10
C ASP A 127 10.15 7.59 1.72
N GLN A 128 9.94 8.39 0.67
CA GLN A 128 10.48 8.14 -0.66
C GLN A 128 11.13 9.41 -1.22
N LEU A 129 12.41 9.32 -1.56
CA LEU A 129 13.12 10.31 -2.36
C LEU A 129 13.02 9.88 -3.83
N LEU A 130 12.46 10.73 -4.68
CA LEU A 130 12.56 10.59 -6.14
C LEU A 130 13.94 11.14 -6.54
N PHE A 131 14.87 10.26 -6.89
CA PHE A 131 16.12 10.70 -7.52
C PHE A 131 15.86 10.84 -9.02
N LEU A 132 15.97 12.06 -9.54
CA LEU A 132 16.15 12.29 -10.96
C LEU A 132 17.60 11.93 -11.27
N SER A 133 17.84 10.87 -12.03
CA SER A 133 19.14 10.66 -12.68
C SER A 133 19.10 11.31 -14.05
N ASP A 134 20.15 12.05 -14.39
CA ASP A 134 20.40 12.61 -15.72
C ASP A 134 20.43 11.54 -16.82
#